data_AF-A0A2E3X5Q2-F1
#
_entry.id   AF-A0A2E3X5Q2-F1
#
_cell.length_a   1.000
_cell.length_b   1.000
_cell.length_c   1.000
_cell.angle_alpha   90.00
_cell.angle_beta   90.00
_cell.angle_gamma   90.00
#
_symmetry.space_group_name_H-M   'P 1'
#
loop_
_entity.id
_entity.type
_entity.pdbx_description
1 polymer ?
#
loop_
_entity_poly.entity_id
_entity_poly.type
_entity_poly.pdbx_seq_one_letter_code
_entity_poly.pdbx_strand_id
1 'polypeptide(L)'
;MSILSFFLVVLLTCLLWTAACTAAAVRLKKPLLRRLLLTLGFLAPLLSLLPFVAFTTILAFVAHLQVNWFPLAISIFISTLIGTGLILLRGTQPDGGGWKTVPAANWSPLALFTIFLLTKSVTAGTILYLNQTVAAKAQALQTEAAVLMTTHLPPNLPEQENAEGLYRGASLIFEDDDAFQGFLQDNAQPFADPITQEDITFLTRHTETLDLLRQAAVRPVCRFTRDYTRPSFDMLLPEVQFFRDAARILAASARYQASIGEIPAALDDVGSIMKISLHASAEPILISGLVGLAIDGIAVNVLIDILPFVDADDLALLKRNDIHSFLSTPPSLAKNIYGEEAFGLNVFSIFGTGEFDQWQLASFIMDDLNVPDSIYQQNIFLNPALAAYRIFLFPQDLAAYRQTMHGYKRVAESSDSYAGKQTILKRIEDGLSSGRPKGFITALLTPAIGRAIERVEKVRMQHATALVAIATTKFRITHDGLPEKAASLVPDFLPSLPKDAFLDTSRIHYSSKDDGVAIYSVGPNGKDDGGPGPQMDNGQPKNDDVGIFLRKSPPS
;
A
#
# COMPACT_ATOMS: atom_id res chain seq x y z
N MET A 1 -31.79 -1.26 -13.96
CA MET A 1 -32.66 -0.64 -12.94
C MET A 1 -31.78 0.20 -12.02
N SER A 2 -32.11 1.46 -11.74
CA SER A 2 -31.28 2.27 -10.82
C SER A 2 -31.50 1.81 -9.36
N ILE A 3 -30.55 2.10 -8.47
CA ILE A 3 -30.68 1.81 -7.04
C ILE A 3 -31.92 2.52 -6.45
N LEU A 4 -32.27 3.70 -6.96
CA LEU A 4 -33.49 4.41 -6.58
C LEU A 4 -34.75 3.60 -6.93
N SER A 5 -34.82 3.03 -8.14
CA SER A 5 -35.94 2.18 -8.54
C SER A 5 -36.07 0.94 -7.66
N PHE A 6 -34.96 0.34 -7.23
CA PHE A 6 -34.96 -0.78 -6.27
C PHE A 6 -35.67 -0.40 -4.96
N PHE A 7 -35.30 0.74 -4.40
CA PHE A 7 -35.89 1.26 -3.18
C PHE A 7 -37.39 1.58 -3.28
N LEU A 8 -37.83 2.10 -4.43
CA LEU A 8 -39.26 2.32 -4.70
C LEU A 8 -40.05 1.00 -4.78
N VAL A 9 -39.49 -0.03 -5.40
CA VAL A 9 -40.13 -1.36 -5.46
C VAL A 9 -40.19 -1.99 -4.06
N VAL A 10 -39.15 -1.83 -3.23
CA VAL A 10 -39.15 -2.29 -1.83
C VAL A 10 -40.26 -1.59 -1.02
N LEU A 11 -40.40 -0.25 -1.16
CA LEU A 11 -41.49 0.50 -0.52
C LEU A 11 -42.86 0.00 -0.96
N LEU A 12 -43.08 -0.14 -2.28
CA LEU A 12 -44.34 -0.65 -2.84
C LEU A 12 -44.68 -2.04 -2.29
N THR A 13 -43.69 -2.91 -2.22
CA THR A 13 -43.83 -4.26 -1.67
C THR A 13 -44.30 -4.24 -0.20
N CYS A 14 -43.74 -3.34 0.60
CA CYS A 14 -44.12 -3.17 2.01
C CYS A 14 -45.57 -2.69 2.16
N LEU A 15 -45.99 -1.73 1.34
CA LEU A 15 -47.35 -1.19 1.37
C LEU A 15 -48.38 -2.23 0.88
N LEU A 16 -48.05 -3.01 -0.15
CA LEU A 16 -48.91 -4.08 -0.67
C LEU A 16 -49.12 -5.21 0.34
N TRP A 17 -48.08 -5.60 1.10
CA TRP A 17 -48.22 -6.54 2.21
C TRP A 17 -49.27 -6.07 3.22
N THR A 18 -49.16 -4.80 3.61
CA THR A 18 -50.07 -4.18 4.58
C THR A 18 -51.50 -4.14 4.05
N ALA A 19 -51.68 -3.73 2.79
CA ALA A 19 -52.99 -3.69 2.15
C ALA A 19 -53.63 -5.10 2.05
N ALA A 20 -52.85 -6.11 1.67
CA ALA A 20 -53.30 -7.50 1.58
C ALA A 20 -53.73 -8.05 2.95
N CYS A 21 -52.91 -7.82 3.99
CA CYS A 21 -53.25 -8.21 5.36
C CYS A 21 -54.49 -7.48 5.86
N THR A 22 -54.63 -6.17 5.58
CA THR A 22 -55.80 -5.38 5.98
C THR A 22 -57.07 -5.90 5.31
N ALA A 23 -57.03 -6.13 3.99
CA ALA A 23 -58.14 -6.68 3.23
C ALA A 23 -58.57 -8.08 3.73
N ALA A 24 -57.60 -8.94 4.04
CA ALA A 24 -57.88 -10.27 4.59
C ALA A 24 -58.44 -10.20 6.03
N ALA A 25 -57.94 -9.30 6.87
CA ALA A 25 -58.32 -9.19 8.28
C ALA A 25 -59.80 -8.81 8.46
N VAL A 26 -60.29 -7.89 7.63
CA VAL A 26 -61.70 -7.43 7.64
C VAL A 26 -62.69 -8.57 7.38
N ARG A 27 -62.27 -9.59 6.62
CA ARG A 27 -63.09 -10.77 6.26
C ARG A 27 -63.08 -11.88 7.31
N LEU A 28 -62.16 -11.82 8.28
CA LEU A 28 -62.07 -12.82 9.34
C LEU A 28 -63.15 -12.62 10.39
N LYS A 29 -63.85 -13.70 10.76
CA LYS A 29 -64.87 -13.69 11.82
C LYS A 29 -64.27 -13.71 13.25
N LYS A 30 -63.08 -14.30 13.41
CA LYS A 30 -62.42 -14.45 14.72
C LYS A 30 -61.66 -13.15 15.10
N PRO A 31 -61.98 -12.50 16.23
CA PRO A 31 -61.39 -11.20 16.60
C PRO A 31 -59.90 -11.28 16.90
N LEU A 32 -59.43 -12.38 17.51
CA LEU A 32 -58.01 -12.60 17.80
C LEU A 32 -57.18 -12.71 16.50
N LEU A 33 -57.64 -13.52 15.55
CA LEU A 33 -56.96 -13.72 14.27
C LEU A 33 -56.94 -12.44 13.43
N ARG A 34 -58.02 -11.65 13.49
CA ARG A 34 -58.08 -10.32 12.87
C ARG A 34 -57.02 -9.38 13.45
N ARG A 35 -56.94 -9.28 14.79
CA ARG A 35 -55.93 -8.45 15.45
C ARG A 35 -54.52 -8.88 15.06
N LEU A 36 -54.25 -10.19 15.08
CA LEU A 36 -52.97 -10.75 14.69
C LEU A 36 -52.57 -10.39 13.25
N LEU A 37 -53.51 -10.48 12.30
CA LEU A 37 -53.23 -10.17 10.90
C LEU A 37 -53.01 -8.67 10.67
N LEU A 38 -53.74 -7.80 11.37
CA LEU A 38 -53.50 -6.35 11.33
C LEU A 38 -52.15 -5.99 11.97
N THR A 39 -51.79 -6.61 13.09
CA THR A 39 -50.47 -6.42 13.72
C THR A 39 -49.35 -6.92 12.83
N LEU A 40 -49.53 -8.05 12.14
CA LEU A 40 -48.53 -8.59 11.20
C LEU A 40 -48.42 -7.72 9.95
N GLY A 41 -49.56 -7.20 9.46
CA GLY A 41 -49.60 -6.22 8.36
C GLY A 41 -48.81 -4.96 8.69
N PHE A 42 -48.87 -4.50 9.95
CA PHE A 42 -48.12 -3.32 10.41
C PHE A 42 -46.64 -3.60 10.68
N LEU A 43 -46.35 -4.63 11.48
CA LEU A 43 -45.04 -4.84 12.09
C LEU A 43 -44.06 -5.51 11.13
N ALA A 44 -44.52 -6.46 10.30
CA ALA A 44 -43.61 -7.26 9.47
C ALA A 44 -42.83 -6.43 8.44
N PRO A 45 -43.42 -5.46 7.72
CA PRO A 45 -42.65 -4.60 6.82
C PRO A 45 -41.57 -3.79 7.55
N LEU A 46 -41.91 -3.22 8.71
CA LEU A 46 -40.98 -2.43 9.51
C LEU A 46 -39.82 -3.28 10.03
N LEU A 47 -40.11 -4.44 10.61
CA LEU A 47 -39.09 -5.37 11.07
C LEU A 47 -38.18 -5.85 9.93
N SER A 48 -38.72 -6.04 8.73
CA SER A 48 -37.92 -6.46 7.57
C SER A 48 -36.94 -5.39 7.08
N LEU A 49 -37.22 -4.10 7.33
CA LEU A 49 -36.35 -2.99 6.94
C LEU A 49 -35.31 -2.63 8.01
N LEU A 50 -35.58 -2.94 9.29
CA LEU A 50 -34.71 -2.56 10.41
C LEU A 50 -33.24 -3.00 10.24
N PRO A 51 -32.90 -4.25 9.84
CA PRO A 51 -31.51 -4.65 9.67
C PRO A 51 -30.77 -3.79 8.63
N PHE A 52 -31.46 -3.40 7.55
CA PHE A 52 -30.87 -2.57 6.50
C PHE A 52 -30.71 -1.11 6.94
N VAL A 53 -31.68 -0.57 7.69
CA VAL A 53 -31.54 0.76 8.32
C VAL A 53 -30.37 0.75 9.31
N ALA A 54 -30.25 -0.28 10.15
CA ALA A 54 -29.13 -0.42 11.09
C ALA A 54 -27.78 -0.49 10.35
N PHE A 55 -27.68 -1.34 9.32
CA PHE A 55 -26.48 -1.43 8.48
C PHE A 55 -26.08 -0.07 7.89
N THR A 56 -27.00 0.60 7.21
CA THR A 56 -26.72 1.93 6.62
C THR A 56 -26.43 3.01 7.67
N THR A 57 -26.99 2.89 8.88
CA THR A 57 -26.66 3.76 10.03
C THR A 57 -25.21 3.55 10.46
N ILE A 58 -24.74 2.30 10.57
CA ILE A 58 -23.33 1.99 10.85
C ILE A 58 -22.44 2.59 9.77
N LEU A 59 -22.79 2.41 8.48
CA LEU A 59 -22.01 3.00 7.38
C LEU A 59 -21.92 4.53 7.47
N ALA A 60 -23.00 5.22 7.86
CA ALA A 60 -23.06 6.68 7.88
C ALA A 60 -22.44 7.32 9.13
N PHE A 61 -22.61 6.71 10.30
CA PHE A 61 -22.28 7.33 11.60
C PHE A 61 -21.14 6.64 12.34
N VAL A 62 -20.80 5.39 11.99
CA VAL A 62 -19.66 4.66 12.59
C VAL A 62 -18.50 4.62 11.61
N ALA A 63 -18.72 4.11 10.39
CA ALA A 63 -17.70 4.05 9.34
C ALA A 63 -17.56 5.37 8.55
N HIS A 64 -18.53 6.28 8.71
CA HIS A 64 -18.60 7.59 8.06
C HIS A 64 -18.41 7.59 6.53
N LEU A 65 -18.75 6.51 5.83
CA LEU A 65 -18.58 6.41 4.38
C LEU A 65 -19.36 7.50 3.63
N GLN A 66 -18.75 8.06 2.57
CA GLN A 66 -19.43 9.03 1.70
C GLN A 66 -20.68 8.44 1.05
N VAL A 67 -20.58 7.17 0.62
CA VAL A 67 -21.70 6.40 0.09
C VAL A 67 -22.17 5.44 1.17
N ASN A 68 -23.25 5.79 1.85
CA ASN A 68 -23.79 5.02 2.98
C ASN A 68 -25.25 4.59 2.83
N TRP A 69 -25.97 5.12 1.83
CA TRP A 69 -27.38 4.82 1.53
C TRP A 69 -28.37 5.11 2.68
N PHE A 70 -27.92 5.68 3.80
CA PHE A 70 -28.75 5.94 4.98
C PHE A 70 -29.93 6.86 4.69
N PRO A 71 -29.79 7.99 3.96
CA PRO A 71 -30.93 8.85 3.64
C PRO A 71 -32.04 8.12 2.88
N LEU A 72 -31.68 7.19 2.00
CA LEU A 72 -32.64 6.36 1.25
C LEU A 72 -33.29 5.32 2.16
N ALA A 73 -32.50 4.60 2.95
CA ALA A 73 -32.98 3.57 3.87
C ALA A 73 -33.97 4.14 4.89
N ILE A 74 -33.62 5.27 5.54
CA ILE A 74 -34.50 5.91 6.53
C ILE A 74 -35.75 6.51 5.88
N SER A 75 -35.64 7.09 4.68
CA SER A 75 -36.79 7.63 3.96
C SER A 75 -37.82 6.54 3.63
N ILE A 76 -37.36 5.36 3.24
CA ILE A 76 -38.24 4.20 2.96
C ILE A 76 -38.84 3.66 4.24
N PHE A 77 -38.07 3.59 5.32
CA PHE A 77 -38.58 3.17 6.62
C PHE A 77 -39.70 4.10 7.10
N ILE A 78 -39.49 5.41 7.06
CA ILE A 78 -40.50 6.42 7.43
C ILE A 78 -41.70 6.36 6.50
N SER A 79 -41.48 6.29 5.18
CA SER A 79 -42.57 6.18 4.19
C SER A 79 -43.39 4.91 4.37
N THR A 80 -42.73 3.81 4.73
CA THR A 80 -43.38 2.55 5.08
C THR A 80 -44.19 2.72 6.36
N LEU A 81 -43.63 3.27 7.43
CA LEU A 81 -44.34 3.53 8.68
C LEU A 81 -45.62 4.36 8.47
N ILE A 82 -45.50 5.50 7.78
CA ILE A 82 -46.61 6.40 7.50
C ILE A 82 -47.63 5.72 6.59
N GLY A 83 -47.20 5.14 5.47
CA GLY A 83 -48.09 4.52 4.49
C GLY A 83 -48.84 3.32 5.07
N THR A 84 -48.16 2.49 5.86
CA THR A 84 -48.74 1.33 6.55
C THR A 84 -49.80 1.78 7.56
N GLY A 85 -49.52 2.84 8.33
CA GLY A 85 -50.47 3.44 9.27
C GLY A 85 -51.70 4.03 8.56
N LEU A 86 -51.51 4.76 7.46
CA LEU A 86 -52.60 5.33 6.66
C LEU A 86 -53.49 4.26 6.02
N ILE A 87 -52.88 3.18 5.49
CA ILE A 87 -53.62 2.04 4.91
C ILE A 87 -54.49 1.37 5.97
N LEU A 88 -53.97 1.15 7.17
CA LEU A 88 -54.73 0.54 8.26
C LEU A 88 -55.84 1.47 8.75
N LEU A 89 -55.54 2.75 8.98
CA LEU A 89 -56.51 3.72 9.49
C LEU A 89 -57.67 3.90 8.50
N ARG A 90 -57.38 4.21 7.24
CA ARG A 90 -58.43 4.40 6.21
C ARG A 90 -59.08 3.08 5.80
N GLY A 91 -58.35 1.98 5.81
CA GLY A 91 -58.88 0.67 5.44
C GLY A 91 -59.85 0.10 6.47
N THR A 92 -59.73 0.49 7.74
CA THR A 92 -60.53 -0.07 8.85
C THR A 92 -61.51 0.91 9.49
N GLN A 93 -61.51 2.18 9.09
CA GLN A 93 -62.48 3.18 9.57
C GLN A 93 -63.91 2.80 9.12
N PRO A 94 -64.87 2.64 10.06
CA PRO A 94 -66.24 2.23 9.71
C PRO A 94 -67.08 3.39 9.19
N ASP A 95 -67.66 3.24 8.00
CA ASP A 95 -68.70 4.15 7.49
C ASP A 95 -70.07 3.76 8.06
N GLY A 96 -70.25 3.95 9.38
CA GLY A 96 -71.55 3.82 10.06
C GLY A 96 -72.16 2.41 10.23
N GLY A 97 -71.65 1.37 9.54
CA GLY A 97 -72.23 0.01 9.51
C GLY A 97 -71.34 -1.12 10.07
N GLY A 98 -70.27 -0.79 10.79
CA GLY A 98 -69.32 -1.75 11.37
C GLY A 98 -68.33 -2.35 10.36
N TRP A 99 -67.69 -3.47 10.68
CA TRP A 99 -66.59 -4.05 9.88
C TRP A 99 -66.98 -4.52 8.47
N LYS A 100 -68.27 -4.59 8.13
CA LYS A 100 -68.73 -4.92 6.78
C LYS A 100 -68.76 -3.73 5.83
N THR A 101 -68.72 -2.51 6.37
CA THR A 101 -68.82 -1.26 5.58
C THR A 101 -67.51 -0.49 5.56
N VAL A 102 -66.40 -1.08 6.02
CA VAL A 102 -65.07 -0.45 5.95
C VAL A 102 -64.52 -0.48 4.52
N PRO A 103 -63.76 0.52 4.07
CA PRO A 103 -63.25 0.59 2.70
C PRO A 103 -62.45 -0.64 2.26
N ALA A 104 -61.66 -1.26 3.15
CA ALA A 104 -60.87 -2.44 2.81
C ALA A 104 -61.70 -3.70 2.52
N ALA A 105 -62.99 -3.71 2.83
CA ALA A 105 -63.90 -4.79 2.43
C ALA A 105 -64.05 -4.89 0.90
N ASN A 106 -63.82 -3.79 0.17
CA ASN A 106 -63.90 -3.75 -1.29
C ASN A 106 -62.58 -4.14 -1.97
N TRP A 107 -61.47 -4.21 -1.24
CA TRP A 107 -60.17 -4.60 -1.80
C TRP A 107 -60.10 -6.11 -1.97
N SER A 108 -59.65 -6.59 -3.14
CA SER A 108 -59.42 -8.03 -3.37
C SER A 108 -58.14 -8.49 -2.67
N PRO A 109 -58.20 -9.36 -1.64
CA PRO A 109 -57.01 -9.84 -0.95
C PRO A 109 -56.11 -10.66 -1.88
N LEU A 110 -56.71 -11.46 -2.76
CA LEU A 110 -55.98 -12.29 -3.71
C LEU A 110 -55.20 -11.41 -4.69
N ALA A 111 -55.82 -10.36 -5.25
CA ALA A 111 -55.14 -9.47 -6.19
C ALA A 111 -54.01 -8.67 -5.51
N LEU A 112 -54.22 -8.17 -4.29
CA LEU A 112 -53.17 -7.46 -3.56
C LEU A 112 -52.01 -8.39 -3.21
N PHE A 113 -52.31 -9.63 -2.81
CA PHE A 113 -51.29 -10.62 -2.51
C PHE A 113 -50.52 -11.07 -3.75
N THR A 114 -51.17 -11.21 -4.92
CA THR A 114 -50.47 -11.55 -6.16
C THR A 114 -49.54 -10.42 -6.62
N ILE A 115 -49.96 -9.16 -6.54
CA ILE A 115 -49.09 -8.01 -6.86
C ILE A 115 -47.95 -7.90 -5.83
N PHE A 116 -48.22 -8.17 -4.54
CA PHE A 116 -47.19 -8.27 -3.52
C PHE A 116 -46.13 -9.33 -3.88
N LEU A 117 -46.55 -10.53 -4.29
CA LEU A 117 -45.63 -11.59 -4.72
C LEU A 117 -44.84 -11.18 -5.97
N LEU A 118 -45.49 -10.51 -6.93
CA LEU A 118 -44.81 -10.02 -8.13
C LEU A 118 -43.74 -8.97 -7.79
N THR A 119 -44.07 -8.01 -6.93
CA THR A 119 -43.10 -6.99 -6.49
C THR A 119 -41.96 -7.59 -5.68
N LYS A 120 -42.23 -8.56 -4.79
CA LYS A 120 -41.19 -9.36 -4.10
C LYS A 120 -40.27 -10.08 -5.10
N SER A 121 -40.83 -10.72 -6.12
CA SER A 121 -40.05 -11.41 -7.16
C SER A 121 -39.19 -10.43 -7.96
N VAL A 122 -39.70 -9.24 -8.27
CA VAL A 122 -38.91 -8.17 -8.93
C VAL A 122 -37.77 -7.71 -8.02
N THR A 123 -38.00 -7.51 -6.72
CA THR A 123 -36.96 -7.16 -5.76
C THR A 123 -35.88 -8.24 -5.69
N ALA A 124 -36.27 -9.51 -5.54
CA ALA A 124 -35.35 -10.64 -5.48
C ALA A 124 -34.56 -10.81 -6.79
N GLY A 125 -35.24 -10.73 -7.94
CA GLY A 125 -34.60 -10.77 -9.25
C GLY A 125 -33.62 -9.62 -9.48
N THR A 126 -33.91 -8.43 -8.95
CA THR A 126 -32.98 -7.30 -9.00
C THR A 126 -31.73 -7.55 -8.16
N ILE A 127 -31.89 -8.08 -6.93
CA ILE A 127 -30.76 -8.43 -6.06
C ILE A 127 -29.87 -9.48 -6.74
N LEU A 128 -30.47 -10.52 -7.31
CA LEU A 128 -29.75 -11.56 -8.06
C LEU A 128 -29.01 -10.99 -9.26
N TYR A 129 -29.67 -10.14 -10.05
CA TYR A 129 -29.07 -9.48 -11.21
C TYR A 129 -27.89 -8.59 -10.82
N LEU A 130 -28.04 -7.77 -9.77
CA LEU A 130 -26.96 -6.91 -9.26
C LEU A 130 -25.78 -7.74 -8.75
N ASN A 131 -26.05 -8.81 -7.99
CA ASN A 131 -25.02 -9.71 -7.48
C ASN A 131 -24.27 -10.41 -8.62
N GLN A 132 -24.97 -10.92 -9.63
CA GLN A 132 -24.35 -11.51 -10.82
C GLN A 132 -23.52 -10.49 -11.61
N THR A 133 -23.99 -9.25 -11.72
CA THR A 133 -23.26 -8.16 -12.39
C THR A 133 -21.94 -7.87 -11.66
N VAL A 134 -21.95 -7.89 -10.33
CA VAL A 134 -20.75 -7.69 -9.51
C VAL A 134 -19.79 -8.88 -9.67
N ALA A 135 -20.30 -10.11 -9.60
CA ALA A 135 -19.48 -11.31 -9.79
C ALA A 135 -18.80 -11.36 -11.17
N ALA A 136 -19.54 -11.03 -12.24
CA ALA A 136 -18.98 -10.99 -13.60
C ALA A 136 -17.89 -9.91 -13.74
N LYS A 137 -18.09 -8.73 -13.14
CA LYS A 137 -17.06 -7.68 -13.09
C LYS A 137 -15.84 -8.14 -12.31
N ALA A 138 -16.04 -8.77 -11.16
CA ALA A 138 -14.98 -9.23 -10.28
C ALA A 138 -14.09 -10.29 -10.95
N GLN A 139 -14.67 -11.22 -11.69
CA GLN A 139 -13.91 -12.20 -12.45
C GLN A 139 -12.99 -11.54 -13.51
N ALA A 140 -13.46 -10.47 -14.15
CA ALA A 140 -12.63 -9.71 -15.09
C ALA A 140 -11.45 -8.99 -14.40
N LEU A 141 -11.61 -8.58 -13.13
CA LEU A 141 -10.52 -7.94 -12.36
C LEU A 141 -9.34 -8.87 -12.10
N GLN A 142 -9.57 -10.18 -11.95
CA GLN A 142 -8.49 -11.14 -11.78
C GLN A 142 -7.59 -11.19 -13.02
N THR A 143 -8.20 -11.24 -14.20
CA THR A 143 -7.45 -11.21 -15.47
C THR A 143 -6.72 -9.88 -15.64
N GLU A 144 -7.36 -8.77 -15.30
CA GLU A 144 -6.74 -7.44 -15.34
C GLU A 144 -5.53 -7.35 -14.39
N ALA A 145 -5.68 -7.83 -13.15
CA ALA A 145 -4.59 -7.93 -12.19
C ALA A 145 -3.43 -8.78 -12.70
N ALA A 146 -3.73 -9.97 -13.23
CA ALA A 146 -2.71 -10.87 -13.80
C ALA A 146 -1.93 -10.22 -14.95
N VAL A 147 -2.63 -9.59 -15.90
CA VAL A 147 -2.00 -8.89 -17.03
C VAL A 147 -1.14 -7.73 -16.53
N LEU A 148 -1.65 -6.93 -15.60
CA LEU A 148 -0.93 -5.79 -15.06
C LEU A 148 0.34 -6.24 -14.33
N MET A 149 0.23 -7.23 -13.44
CA MET A 149 1.35 -7.79 -12.68
C MET A 149 2.42 -8.35 -13.63
N THR A 150 2.01 -9.20 -14.58
CA THR A 150 2.95 -9.90 -15.46
C THR A 150 3.66 -9.00 -16.47
N THR A 151 3.02 -7.90 -16.89
CA THR A 151 3.58 -6.91 -17.82
C THR A 151 4.76 -6.14 -17.20
N HIS A 152 4.79 -6.00 -15.87
CA HIS A 152 5.84 -5.28 -15.14
C HIS A 152 6.90 -6.20 -14.52
N LEU A 153 6.89 -7.50 -14.82
CA LEU A 153 7.90 -8.43 -14.35
C LEU A 153 9.23 -8.25 -15.09
N PRO A 154 10.38 -8.51 -14.42
CA PRO A 154 11.65 -8.67 -15.12
C PRO A 154 11.56 -9.80 -16.16
N PRO A 155 12.37 -9.75 -17.24
CA PRO A 155 12.33 -10.77 -18.28
C PRO A 155 12.68 -12.15 -17.71
N ASN A 156 12.05 -13.19 -18.25
CA ASN A 156 12.32 -14.57 -17.84
C ASN A 156 13.54 -15.09 -18.61
N LEU A 157 14.73 -14.93 -18.04
CA LEU A 157 15.99 -15.39 -18.62
C LEU A 157 16.37 -16.80 -18.12
N PRO A 158 17.29 -17.52 -18.81
CA PRO A 158 17.81 -18.80 -18.35
C PRO A 158 18.41 -18.72 -16.94
N GLU A 159 18.42 -19.84 -16.22
CA GLU A 159 18.89 -19.92 -14.83
C GLU A 159 20.32 -19.39 -14.65
N GLN A 160 21.21 -19.59 -15.63
CA GLN A 160 22.59 -19.11 -15.58
C GLN A 160 22.70 -17.58 -15.60
N GLU A 161 21.71 -16.89 -16.18
CA GLU A 161 21.62 -15.43 -16.26
C GLU A 161 20.75 -14.83 -15.15
N ASN A 162 20.09 -15.65 -14.34
CA ASN A 162 19.25 -15.23 -13.23
C ASN A 162 20.01 -15.32 -11.90
N ALA A 163 20.00 -14.26 -11.10
CA ALA A 163 20.67 -14.19 -9.82
C ALA A 163 20.02 -15.07 -8.72
N GLU A 164 18.76 -15.48 -8.92
CA GLU A 164 17.92 -16.12 -7.90
C GLU A 164 18.59 -17.33 -7.23
N GLY A 165 19.08 -18.29 -8.01
CA GLY A 165 19.71 -19.50 -7.49
C GLY A 165 20.99 -19.23 -6.68
N LEU A 166 21.76 -18.21 -7.08
CA LEU A 166 22.99 -17.81 -6.38
C LEU A 166 22.68 -17.17 -5.02
N TYR A 167 21.68 -16.28 -4.95
CA TYR A 167 21.24 -15.72 -3.67
C TYR A 167 20.67 -16.79 -2.75
N ARG A 168 19.84 -17.70 -3.29
CA ARG A 168 19.29 -18.81 -2.51
C ARG A 168 20.39 -19.71 -1.93
N GLY A 169 21.39 -20.06 -2.75
CA GLY A 169 22.54 -20.84 -2.31
C GLY A 169 23.33 -20.16 -1.21
N ALA A 170 23.60 -18.86 -1.35
CA ALA A 170 24.29 -18.08 -0.33
C ALA A 170 23.50 -17.99 0.99
N SER A 171 22.17 -17.81 0.92
CA SER A 171 21.29 -17.74 2.11
C SER A 171 21.42 -19.00 2.97
N LEU A 172 21.35 -20.18 2.35
CA LEU A 172 21.46 -21.45 3.06
C LEU A 172 22.81 -21.60 3.77
N ILE A 173 23.92 -21.23 3.11
CA ILE A 173 25.26 -21.34 3.69
C ILE A 173 25.44 -20.39 4.89
N PHE A 174 24.88 -19.18 4.83
CA PHE A 174 24.91 -18.25 5.96
C PHE A 174 23.99 -18.69 7.10
N GLU A 175 22.78 -19.17 6.79
CA GLU A 175 21.82 -19.64 7.79
C GLU A 175 22.30 -20.87 8.57
N ASP A 176 23.16 -21.70 7.98
CA ASP A 176 23.79 -22.85 8.64
C ASP A 176 24.88 -22.45 9.66
N ASP A 177 25.25 -21.17 9.75
CA ASP A 177 26.27 -20.66 10.65
C ASP A 177 25.69 -19.95 11.88
N ASP A 178 25.91 -20.50 13.07
CA ASP A 178 25.43 -19.95 14.34
C ASP A 178 25.87 -18.49 14.60
N ALA A 179 27.00 -18.06 14.03
CA ALA A 179 27.50 -16.69 14.18
C ALA A 179 26.75 -15.67 13.31
N PHE A 180 25.97 -16.11 12.32
CA PHE A 180 25.37 -15.24 11.30
C PHE A 180 24.44 -14.18 11.89
N GLN A 181 23.55 -14.56 12.82
CA GLN A 181 22.62 -13.60 13.43
C GLN A 181 23.33 -12.60 14.35
N GLY A 182 24.35 -13.04 15.08
CA GLY A 182 25.19 -12.17 15.91
C GLY A 182 25.92 -11.13 15.05
N PHE A 183 26.58 -11.60 13.98
CA PHE A 183 27.25 -10.73 13.01
C PHE A 183 26.32 -9.67 12.42
N LEU A 184 25.10 -10.05 12.02
CA LEU A 184 24.11 -9.09 11.50
C LEU A 184 23.65 -8.08 12.54
N GLN A 185 23.50 -8.50 13.80
CA GLN A 185 23.08 -7.62 14.89
C GLN A 185 24.16 -6.59 15.21
N ASP A 186 25.42 -7.02 15.30
CA ASP A 186 26.56 -6.15 15.59
C ASP A 186 26.81 -5.15 14.44
N ASN A 187 26.50 -5.57 13.21
CA ASN A 187 26.60 -4.74 12.01
C ASN A 187 25.26 -4.08 11.60
N ALA A 188 24.27 -3.98 12.49
CA ALA A 188 22.94 -3.42 12.19
C ALA A 188 22.87 -1.89 12.27
N GLN A 189 23.74 -1.26 13.06
CA GLN A 189 23.78 0.18 13.38
C GLN A 189 24.82 0.93 12.52
N PRO A 190 24.87 2.28 12.54
CA PRO A 190 25.66 3.05 11.59
C PRO A 190 27.14 2.64 11.58
N PHE A 191 27.72 2.75 10.39
CA PHE A 191 29.08 2.39 9.97
C PHE A 191 30.23 3.13 10.70
N ALA A 192 29.97 3.71 11.88
CA ALA A 192 30.95 4.44 12.67
C ALA A 192 31.86 3.54 13.51
N ASP A 193 31.43 2.31 13.83
CA ASP A 193 32.23 1.39 14.63
C ASP A 193 33.26 0.65 13.76
N PRO A 194 34.52 0.51 14.23
CA PRO A 194 35.55 -0.25 13.53
C PRO A 194 35.14 -1.71 13.33
N ILE A 195 35.55 -2.31 12.21
CA ILE A 195 35.41 -3.74 11.97
C ILE A 195 36.17 -4.51 13.07
N THR A 196 35.49 -5.42 13.77
CA THR A 196 36.08 -6.18 14.86
C THR A 196 36.84 -7.41 14.37
N GLN A 197 37.68 -8.02 15.21
CA GLN A 197 38.37 -9.26 14.86
C GLN A 197 37.39 -10.44 14.63
N GLU A 198 36.24 -10.42 15.29
CA GLU A 198 35.18 -11.41 15.12
C GLU A 198 34.52 -11.27 13.75
N ASP A 199 34.25 -10.03 13.30
CA ASP A 199 33.78 -9.73 11.95
C ASP A 199 34.76 -10.23 10.88
N ILE A 200 36.05 -9.95 11.05
CA ILE A 200 37.10 -10.40 10.11
C ILE A 200 37.12 -11.93 10.03
N THR A 201 36.99 -12.62 11.17
CA THR A 201 36.97 -14.08 11.24
C THR A 201 35.74 -14.64 10.52
N PHE A 202 34.58 -14.02 10.71
CA PHE A 202 33.35 -14.37 10.00
C PHE A 202 33.50 -14.19 8.49
N LEU A 203 33.96 -13.03 8.04
CA LEU A 203 34.15 -12.70 6.62
C LEU A 203 35.18 -13.63 5.95
N THR A 204 36.31 -13.90 6.62
CA THR A 204 37.36 -14.77 6.08
C THR A 204 36.85 -16.19 5.88
N ARG A 205 36.10 -16.73 6.85
CA ARG A 205 35.50 -18.07 6.75
C ARG A 205 34.48 -18.18 5.61
N HIS A 206 33.77 -17.09 5.30
CA HIS A 206 32.73 -17.04 4.27
C HIS A 206 33.22 -16.47 2.92
N THR A 207 34.54 -16.45 2.65
CA THR A 207 35.09 -15.88 1.41
C THR A 207 34.42 -16.44 0.15
N GLU A 208 34.23 -17.75 0.06
CA GLU A 208 33.55 -18.38 -1.09
C GLU A 208 32.08 -17.97 -1.21
N THR A 209 31.40 -17.76 -0.08
CA THR A 209 29.99 -17.34 -0.04
C THR A 209 29.84 -15.87 -0.43
N LEU A 210 30.80 -15.02 -0.07
CA LEU A 210 30.87 -13.63 -0.56
C LEU A 210 31.04 -13.60 -2.09
N ASP A 211 31.85 -14.49 -2.64
CA ASP A 211 32.02 -14.61 -4.09
C ASP A 211 30.74 -15.07 -4.80
N LEU A 212 29.89 -15.87 -4.15
CA LEU A 212 28.55 -16.18 -4.68
C LEU A 212 27.68 -14.93 -4.76
N LEU A 213 27.70 -14.07 -3.73
CA LEU A 213 26.96 -12.80 -3.75
C LEU A 213 27.46 -11.87 -4.87
N ARG A 214 28.78 -11.76 -5.05
CA ARG A 214 29.39 -10.97 -6.14
C ARG A 214 29.00 -11.51 -7.51
N GLN A 215 29.05 -12.82 -7.69
CA GLN A 215 28.59 -13.46 -8.93
C GLN A 215 27.10 -13.22 -9.20
N ALA A 216 26.27 -13.24 -8.17
CA ALA A 216 24.85 -12.93 -8.26
C ALA A 216 24.62 -11.48 -8.68
N ALA A 217 25.38 -10.54 -8.12
CA ALA A 217 25.28 -9.11 -8.43
C ALA A 217 25.66 -8.77 -9.88
N VAL A 218 26.49 -9.58 -10.53
CA VAL A 218 26.86 -9.41 -11.96
C VAL A 218 25.76 -9.91 -12.90
N ARG A 219 24.79 -10.71 -12.42
CA ARG A 219 23.70 -11.20 -13.27
C ARG A 219 22.79 -10.06 -13.72
N PRO A 220 22.27 -10.11 -14.96
CA PRO A 220 21.42 -9.04 -15.50
C PRO A 220 20.05 -8.96 -14.84
N VAL A 221 19.54 -10.06 -14.29
CA VAL A 221 18.20 -10.12 -13.70
C VAL A 221 18.18 -10.93 -12.41
N CYS A 222 17.24 -10.60 -11.53
CA CYS A 222 16.83 -11.44 -10.43
C CYS A 222 15.31 -11.59 -10.50
N ARG A 223 14.84 -12.80 -10.78
CA ARG A 223 13.41 -13.12 -10.86
C ARG A 223 13.14 -14.44 -10.17
N PHE A 224 12.24 -14.44 -9.21
CA PHE A 224 11.81 -15.64 -8.52
C PHE A 224 10.58 -16.25 -9.22
N THR A 225 10.48 -17.57 -9.17
CA THR A 225 9.33 -18.31 -9.72
C THR A 225 8.17 -18.29 -8.72
N ARG A 226 7.06 -17.64 -9.10
CA ARG A 226 5.83 -17.51 -8.30
C ARG A 226 4.59 -17.48 -9.19
N ASP A 227 3.41 -17.70 -8.61
CA ASP A 227 2.13 -17.44 -9.30
C ASP A 227 1.81 -15.94 -9.33
N TYR A 228 2.40 -15.22 -10.28
CA TYR A 228 2.11 -13.80 -10.50
C TYR A 228 0.73 -13.53 -11.09
N THR A 229 -0.03 -14.57 -11.48
CA THR A 229 -1.38 -14.40 -12.03
C THR A 229 -2.41 -14.18 -10.92
N ARG A 230 -2.04 -14.46 -9.67
CA ARG A 230 -2.89 -14.31 -8.48
C ARG A 230 -2.09 -13.66 -7.35
N PRO A 231 -1.81 -12.34 -7.44
CA PRO A 231 -1.12 -11.63 -6.37
C PRO A 231 -1.98 -11.56 -5.11
N SER A 232 -1.48 -12.06 -3.99
CA SER A 232 -2.27 -12.27 -2.77
C SER A 232 -1.42 -12.21 -1.51
N PHE A 233 -2.07 -12.09 -0.34
CA PHE A 233 -1.37 -11.93 0.94
C PHE A 233 -0.59 -13.19 1.36
N ASP A 234 -0.95 -14.36 0.84
CA ASP A 234 -0.24 -15.64 1.03
C ASP A 234 1.00 -15.78 0.12
N MET A 235 1.24 -14.81 -0.78
CA MET A 235 2.46 -14.79 -1.58
C MET A 235 3.68 -14.55 -0.69
N LEU A 236 4.48 -15.61 -0.49
CA LEU A 236 5.69 -15.56 0.32
C LEU A 236 6.86 -14.90 -0.43
N LEU A 237 7.56 -14.00 0.28
CA LEU A 237 8.76 -13.28 -0.17
C LEU A 237 9.95 -13.56 0.77
N PRO A 238 10.36 -14.83 0.95
CA PRO A 238 11.37 -15.21 1.94
C PRO A 238 12.73 -14.52 1.75
N GLU A 239 13.11 -14.24 0.51
CA GLU A 239 14.38 -13.61 0.13
C GLU A 239 14.51 -12.14 0.55
N VAL A 240 13.40 -11.47 0.88
CA VAL A 240 13.38 -10.02 1.06
C VAL A 240 14.29 -9.60 2.22
N GLN A 241 14.29 -10.39 3.30
CA GLN A 241 15.17 -10.14 4.43
C GLN A 241 16.63 -10.44 4.06
N PHE A 242 16.86 -11.58 3.38
CA PHE A 242 18.20 -11.98 2.96
C PHE A 242 18.89 -10.95 2.06
N PHE A 243 18.18 -10.25 1.17
CA PHE A 243 18.79 -9.17 0.39
C PHE A 243 19.40 -8.06 1.25
N ARG A 244 18.75 -7.69 2.37
CA ARG A 244 19.30 -6.71 3.31
C ARG A 244 20.52 -7.26 4.04
N ASP A 245 20.46 -8.53 4.40
CA ASP A 245 21.53 -9.21 5.13
C ASP A 245 22.77 -9.36 4.25
N ALA A 246 22.61 -9.80 3.01
CA ALA A 246 23.66 -9.85 1.99
C ALA A 246 24.32 -8.47 1.76
N ALA A 247 23.51 -7.40 1.69
CA ALA A 247 24.02 -6.03 1.58
C ALA A 247 24.84 -5.60 2.80
N ARG A 248 24.40 -5.94 4.02
CA ARG A 248 25.14 -5.65 5.27
C ARG A 248 26.46 -6.40 5.35
N ILE A 249 26.46 -7.68 4.98
CA ILE A 249 27.67 -8.50 4.95
C ILE A 249 28.69 -7.91 3.97
N LEU A 250 28.27 -7.62 2.73
CA LEU A 250 29.16 -6.99 1.75
C LEU A 250 29.62 -5.60 2.19
N ALA A 251 28.80 -4.84 2.93
CA ALA A 251 29.21 -3.54 3.44
C ALA A 251 30.27 -3.66 4.57
N ALA A 252 30.21 -4.70 5.40
CA ALA A 252 31.27 -5.01 6.35
C ALA A 252 32.55 -5.47 5.63
N SER A 253 32.40 -6.32 4.60
CA SER A 253 33.51 -6.74 3.73
C SER A 253 34.22 -5.55 3.06
N ALA A 254 33.46 -4.61 2.50
CA ALA A 254 34.01 -3.43 1.85
C ALA A 254 34.80 -2.54 2.82
N ARG A 255 34.29 -2.34 4.05
CA ARG A 255 34.98 -1.61 5.12
C ARG A 255 36.28 -2.31 5.53
N TYR A 256 36.24 -3.62 5.71
CA TYR A 256 37.43 -4.40 6.02
C TYR A 256 38.50 -4.26 4.93
N GLN A 257 38.11 -4.41 3.67
CA GLN A 257 39.03 -4.27 2.53
C GLN A 257 39.62 -2.85 2.44
N ALA A 258 38.81 -1.81 2.65
CA ALA A 258 39.31 -0.45 2.71
C ALA A 258 40.31 -0.24 3.86
N SER A 259 40.07 -0.85 5.03
CA SER A 259 40.96 -0.74 6.20
C SER A 259 42.35 -1.36 5.98
N ILE A 260 42.46 -2.34 5.09
CA ILE A 260 43.74 -2.98 4.72
C ILE A 260 44.35 -2.39 3.44
N GLY A 261 43.75 -1.33 2.87
CA GLY A 261 44.24 -0.65 1.66
C GLY A 261 43.77 -1.26 0.33
N GLU A 262 42.87 -2.25 0.34
CA GLU A 262 42.34 -2.91 -0.86
C GLU A 262 41.11 -2.16 -1.41
N ILE A 263 41.30 -0.91 -1.82
CA ILE A 263 40.24 -0.01 -2.31
C ILE A 263 39.52 -0.54 -3.58
N PRO A 264 40.20 -1.14 -4.57
CA PRO A 264 39.51 -1.71 -5.73
C PRO A 264 38.45 -2.76 -5.33
N ALA A 265 38.82 -3.67 -4.44
CA ALA A 265 37.93 -4.73 -3.99
C ALA A 265 36.79 -4.14 -3.12
N ALA A 266 37.08 -3.15 -2.27
CA ALA A 266 36.06 -2.46 -1.49
C ALA A 266 35.00 -1.81 -2.39
N LEU A 267 35.42 -1.14 -3.47
CA LEU A 267 34.51 -0.54 -4.45
C LEU A 267 33.74 -1.59 -5.28
N ASP A 268 34.28 -2.79 -5.50
CA ASP A 268 33.55 -3.90 -6.12
C ASP A 268 32.43 -4.43 -5.22
N ASP A 269 32.64 -4.48 -3.90
CA ASP A 269 31.59 -4.79 -2.93
C ASP A 269 30.50 -3.69 -2.92
N VAL A 270 30.88 -2.40 -2.97
CA VAL A 270 29.92 -1.30 -3.14
C VAL A 270 29.07 -1.48 -4.41
N GLY A 271 29.72 -1.75 -5.55
CA GLY A 271 29.03 -2.01 -6.82
C GLY A 271 28.10 -3.22 -6.74
N SER A 272 28.49 -4.25 -6.00
CA SER A 272 27.66 -5.43 -5.75
C SER A 272 26.41 -5.08 -4.95
N ILE A 273 26.53 -4.26 -3.90
CA ILE A 273 25.37 -3.79 -3.10
C ILE A 273 24.44 -2.92 -3.95
N MET A 274 24.98 -2.04 -4.80
CA MET A 274 24.19 -1.27 -5.76
C MET A 274 23.41 -2.18 -6.73
N LYS A 275 23.96 -3.32 -7.15
CA LYS A 275 23.23 -4.30 -7.96
C LYS A 275 22.21 -5.10 -7.16
N ILE A 276 22.52 -5.45 -5.92
CA ILE A 276 21.57 -6.10 -5.01
C ILE A 276 20.33 -5.21 -4.80
N SER A 277 20.48 -3.88 -4.68
CA SER A 277 19.32 -2.97 -4.54
C SER A 277 18.39 -3.03 -5.77
N LEU A 278 18.95 -3.13 -6.98
CA LEU A 278 18.20 -3.28 -8.22
C LEU A 278 17.55 -4.66 -8.34
N HIS A 279 18.23 -5.72 -7.90
CA HIS A 279 17.68 -7.09 -7.84
C HIS A 279 16.54 -7.20 -6.83
N ALA A 280 16.70 -6.66 -5.63
CA ALA A 280 15.67 -6.65 -4.60
C ALA A 280 14.41 -5.88 -5.03
N SER A 281 14.57 -4.80 -5.80
CA SER A 281 13.45 -4.03 -6.34
C SER A 281 12.96 -4.52 -7.70
N ALA A 282 13.50 -5.61 -8.25
CA ALA A 282 13.24 -6.04 -9.63
C ALA A 282 11.77 -6.36 -9.88
N GLU A 283 11.15 -7.08 -8.96
CA GLU A 283 9.75 -7.53 -9.03
C GLU A 283 8.77 -6.38 -8.73
N PRO A 284 7.61 -6.34 -9.41
CA PRO A 284 6.58 -5.31 -9.24
C PRO A 284 5.77 -5.56 -7.95
N ILE A 285 6.43 -5.56 -6.81
CA ILE A 285 5.81 -5.67 -5.49
C ILE A 285 6.32 -4.50 -4.66
N LEU A 286 5.43 -3.74 -4.01
CA LEU A 286 5.82 -2.51 -3.32
C LEU A 286 6.86 -2.75 -2.22
N ILE A 287 6.68 -3.82 -1.44
CA ILE A 287 7.62 -4.22 -0.38
C ILE A 287 9.02 -4.47 -0.96
N SER A 288 9.13 -5.20 -2.07
CA SER A 288 10.40 -5.45 -2.76
C SER A 288 11.08 -4.15 -3.22
N GLY A 289 10.29 -3.21 -3.76
CA GLY A 289 10.78 -1.88 -4.12
C GLY A 289 11.31 -1.08 -2.92
N LEU A 290 10.60 -1.08 -1.79
CA LEU A 290 11.03 -0.43 -0.55
C LEU A 290 12.32 -1.05 0.02
N VAL A 291 12.47 -2.36 -0.10
CA VAL A 291 13.69 -3.08 0.30
C VAL A 291 14.86 -2.67 -0.58
N GLY A 292 14.66 -2.59 -1.90
CA GLY A 292 15.67 -2.05 -2.81
C GLY A 292 16.11 -0.63 -2.40
N LEU A 293 15.18 0.28 -2.10
CA LEU A 293 15.50 1.63 -1.61
C LEU A 293 16.25 1.64 -0.26
N ALA A 294 16.03 0.63 0.60
CA ALA A 294 16.78 0.49 1.84
C ALA A 294 18.22 0.04 1.58
N ILE A 295 18.42 -0.91 0.67
CA ILE A 295 19.73 -1.44 0.27
C ILE A 295 20.53 -0.39 -0.51
N ASP A 296 19.86 0.43 -1.32
CA ASP A 296 20.45 1.61 -1.96
C ASP A 296 21.13 2.52 -0.92
N GLY A 297 20.42 2.84 0.17
CA GLY A 297 20.97 3.61 1.28
C GLY A 297 22.20 2.94 1.93
N ILE A 298 22.22 1.61 2.04
CA ILE A 298 23.41 0.86 2.50
C ILE A 298 24.58 1.09 1.52
N ALA A 299 24.35 0.94 0.22
CA ALA A 299 25.38 1.14 -0.81
C ALA A 299 25.99 2.54 -0.78
N VAL A 300 25.14 3.56 -0.66
CA VAL A 300 25.59 4.96 -0.56
C VAL A 300 26.41 5.17 0.70
N ASN A 301 25.92 4.72 1.86
CA ASN A 301 26.63 4.91 3.12
C ASN A 301 28.01 4.28 3.10
N VAL A 302 28.12 3.01 2.67
CA VAL A 302 29.43 2.33 2.62
C VAL A 302 30.38 2.99 1.62
N LEU A 303 29.87 3.52 0.50
CA LEU A 303 30.69 4.31 -0.43
C LEU A 303 31.29 5.52 0.30
N ILE A 304 30.48 6.26 1.07
CA ILE A 304 30.96 7.43 1.83
C ILE A 304 32.00 7.04 2.87
N ASP A 305 31.87 5.89 3.53
CA ASP A 305 32.85 5.41 4.50
C ASP A 305 34.20 5.04 3.86
N ILE A 306 34.21 4.63 2.60
CA ILE A 306 35.42 4.27 1.84
C ILE A 306 36.13 5.51 1.29
N LEU A 307 35.40 6.59 0.94
CA LEU A 307 35.98 7.79 0.33
C LEU A 307 37.18 8.43 1.07
N PRO A 308 37.25 8.44 2.43
CA PRO A 308 38.42 8.92 3.16
C PRO A 308 39.69 8.09 2.94
N PHE A 309 39.57 6.80 2.60
CA PHE A 309 40.69 5.90 2.35
C PHE A 309 41.23 6.00 0.91
N VAL A 310 40.45 6.56 -0.01
CA VAL A 310 40.86 6.74 -1.42
C VAL A 310 42.03 7.72 -1.50
N ASP A 311 43.08 7.33 -2.22
CA ASP A 311 44.25 8.18 -2.48
C ASP A 311 44.39 8.55 -3.96
N ALA A 312 45.58 9.05 -4.34
CA ALA A 312 45.86 9.48 -5.71
C ALA A 312 45.85 8.32 -6.73
N ASP A 313 46.23 7.10 -6.31
CA ASP A 313 46.32 5.92 -7.17
C ASP A 313 44.92 5.35 -7.45
N ASP A 314 44.02 5.44 -6.47
CA ASP A 314 42.63 4.97 -6.58
C ASP A 314 41.67 5.96 -7.23
N LEU A 315 42.08 7.22 -7.43
CA LEU A 315 41.22 8.31 -7.88
C LEU A 315 40.47 8.00 -9.21
N ALA A 316 41.10 7.21 -10.09
CA ALA A 316 40.49 6.79 -11.34
C ALA A 316 39.27 5.87 -11.15
N LEU A 317 39.22 5.10 -10.06
CA LEU A 317 38.13 4.17 -9.74
C LEU A 317 36.83 4.91 -9.41
N LEU A 318 36.91 6.13 -8.88
CA LEU A 318 35.73 6.99 -8.65
C LEU A 318 35.09 7.51 -9.95
N LYS A 319 35.66 7.21 -11.12
CA LYS A 319 35.09 7.52 -12.44
C LYS A 319 34.40 6.32 -13.09
N ARG A 320 34.30 5.16 -12.41
CA ARG A 320 33.63 3.99 -12.97
C ARG A 320 32.18 4.30 -13.34
N ASN A 321 31.75 3.77 -14.48
CA ASN A 321 30.44 4.04 -15.06
C ASN A 321 29.29 3.46 -14.23
N ASP A 322 29.51 2.35 -13.53
CA ASP A 322 28.52 1.72 -12.66
C ASP A 322 28.12 2.65 -11.50
N ILE A 323 29.10 3.21 -10.77
CA ILE A 323 28.88 4.17 -9.68
C ILE A 323 28.21 5.43 -10.21
N HIS A 324 28.76 6.04 -11.27
CA HIS A 324 28.21 7.28 -11.80
C HIS A 324 26.79 7.09 -12.36
N SER A 325 26.55 6.00 -13.10
CA SER A 325 25.23 5.70 -13.66
C SER A 325 24.20 5.42 -12.56
N PHE A 326 24.60 4.74 -11.48
CA PHE A 326 23.71 4.47 -10.36
C PHE A 326 23.29 5.78 -9.67
N LEU A 327 24.25 6.62 -9.27
CA LEU A 327 23.98 7.87 -8.55
C LEU A 327 23.34 8.97 -9.42
N SER A 328 23.49 8.91 -10.74
CA SER A 328 22.89 9.88 -11.67
C SER A 328 21.49 9.49 -12.12
N THR A 329 21.08 8.23 -11.92
CA THR A 329 19.76 7.73 -12.33
C THR A 329 18.80 7.82 -11.15
N PRO A 330 17.74 8.63 -11.21
CA PRO A 330 16.80 8.72 -10.10
C PRO A 330 16.15 7.36 -9.81
N PRO A 331 16.06 6.96 -8.54
CA PRO A 331 15.31 5.77 -8.17
C PRO A 331 13.84 5.90 -8.59
N SER A 332 13.17 4.78 -8.84
CA SER A 332 11.75 4.77 -9.21
C SER A 332 11.02 3.57 -8.63
N LEU A 333 9.81 3.82 -8.12
CA LEU A 333 8.86 2.79 -7.69
C LEU A 333 7.68 2.64 -8.65
N ALA A 334 7.73 3.24 -9.85
CA ALA A 334 6.58 3.25 -10.77
C ALA A 334 6.06 1.83 -11.06
N LYS A 335 6.95 0.90 -11.44
CA LYS A 335 6.59 -0.52 -11.67
C LYS A 335 5.98 -1.19 -10.43
N ASN A 336 6.50 -0.88 -9.24
CA ASN A 336 6.03 -1.45 -7.98
C ASN A 336 4.63 -0.94 -7.64
N ILE A 337 4.30 0.31 -7.99
CA ILE A 337 2.96 0.89 -7.83
C ILE A 337 1.95 0.26 -8.80
N TYR A 338 2.36 -0.09 -10.02
CA TYR A 338 1.52 -0.87 -10.93
C TYR A 338 1.23 -2.27 -10.40
N GLY A 339 2.22 -2.93 -9.81
CA GLY A 339 2.01 -4.21 -9.15
C GLY A 339 1.16 -4.12 -7.89
N GLU A 340 1.28 -3.04 -7.11
CA GLU A 340 0.39 -2.76 -5.98
C GLU A 340 -1.06 -2.57 -6.45
N GLU A 341 -1.26 -1.91 -7.61
CA GLU A 341 -2.58 -1.79 -8.21
C GLU A 341 -3.14 -3.17 -8.56
N ALA A 342 -2.33 -4.02 -9.21
CA ALA A 342 -2.69 -5.39 -9.55
C ALA A 342 -3.05 -6.22 -8.31
N PHE A 343 -2.27 -6.11 -7.23
CA PHE A 343 -2.56 -6.73 -5.95
C PHE A 343 -3.94 -6.33 -5.43
N GLY A 344 -4.22 -5.03 -5.34
CA GLY A 344 -5.53 -4.60 -4.86
C GLY A 344 -6.68 -4.93 -5.82
N LEU A 345 -6.47 -4.94 -7.14
CA LEU A 345 -7.49 -5.42 -8.09
C LEU A 345 -7.83 -6.90 -7.86
N ASN A 346 -6.84 -7.73 -7.50
CA ASN A 346 -7.09 -9.12 -7.10
C ASN A 346 -7.86 -9.20 -5.78
N VAL A 347 -7.55 -8.35 -4.79
CA VAL A 347 -8.36 -8.24 -3.56
C VAL A 347 -9.81 -7.88 -3.90
N PHE A 348 -10.05 -6.89 -4.76
CA PHE A 348 -11.40 -6.58 -5.23
C PHE A 348 -12.04 -7.76 -5.98
N SER A 349 -11.29 -8.55 -6.75
CA SER A 349 -11.82 -9.74 -7.39
C SER A 349 -12.40 -10.73 -6.37
N ILE A 350 -11.64 -11.04 -5.31
CA ILE A 350 -12.05 -11.95 -4.22
C ILE A 350 -13.35 -11.46 -3.56
N PHE A 351 -13.40 -10.17 -3.19
CA PHE A 351 -14.60 -9.59 -2.59
C PHE A 351 -15.80 -9.60 -3.54
N GLY A 352 -15.57 -9.41 -4.83
CA GLY A 352 -16.62 -9.29 -5.82
C GLY A 352 -17.18 -10.62 -6.32
N THR A 353 -16.39 -11.69 -6.40
CA THR A 353 -16.86 -13.06 -6.73
C THR A 353 -17.56 -13.70 -5.53
N GLY A 354 -17.14 -13.35 -4.31
CA GLY A 354 -17.61 -13.97 -3.07
C GLY A 354 -17.09 -15.39 -2.88
N GLU A 355 -16.11 -15.80 -3.68
CA GLU A 355 -15.32 -17.01 -3.50
C GLU A 355 -14.27 -16.72 -2.41
N PHE A 356 -14.72 -16.71 -1.15
CA PHE A 356 -13.84 -16.60 0.02
C PHE A 356 -13.42 -17.99 0.48
N ASP A 357 -12.65 -18.69 -0.35
CA ASP A 357 -11.92 -19.90 0.09
C ASP A 357 -10.72 -19.53 0.99
N GLN A 358 -10.36 -18.24 1.06
CA GLN A 358 -9.23 -17.73 1.83
C GLN A 358 -9.67 -17.10 3.17
N TRP A 359 -9.84 -17.93 4.19
CA TRP A 359 -10.05 -17.52 5.60
C TRP A 359 -9.03 -16.47 6.08
N GLN A 360 -7.79 -16.52 5.57
CA GLN A 360 -6.67 -15.64 5.93
C GLN A 360 -6.90 -14.16 5.60
N LEU A 361 -7.59 -13.86 4.49
CA LEU A 361 -7.85 -12.48 4.07
C LEU A 361 -8.96 -11.85 4.92
N ALA A 362 -9.95 -12.65 5.33
CA ALA A 362 -10.98 -12.25 6.27
C ALA A 362 -10.39 -12.00 7.66
N SER A 363 -9.56 -12.90 8.19
CA SER A 363 -8.90 -12.71 9.50
C SER A 363 -7.98 -11.49 9.53
N PHE A 364 -7.13 -11.32 8.50
CA PHE A 364 -6.22 -10.16 8.41
C PHE A 364 -6.96 -8.81 8.45
N ILE A 365 -8.10 -8.71 7.77
CA ILE A 365 -8.89 -7.47 7.71
C ILE A 365 -9.73 -7.26 8.97
N MET A 366 -10.18 -8.34 9.62
CA MET A 366 -11.11 -8.26 10.76
C MET A 366 -10.40 -8.09 12.10
N ASP A 367 -9.15 -8.55 12.21
CA ASP A 367 -8.26 -8.27 13.35
C ASP A 367 -7.98 -6.76 13.47
N ASP A 368 -7.67 -6.08 12.36
CA ASP A 368 -7.46 -4.62 12.33
C ASP A 368 -8.74 -3.81 12.65
N LEU A 369 -9.93 -4.41 12.49
CA LEU A 369 -11.22 -3.81 12.78
C LEU A 369 -11.82 -4.22 14.13
N ASN A 370 -11.12 -5.06 14.90
CA ASN A 370 -11.55 -5.51 16.23
C ASN A 370 -12.94 -6.20 16.23
N VAL A 371 -13.26 -6.97 15.18
CA VAL A 371 -14.58 -7.61 15.04
C VAL A 371 -14.58 -9.03 15.64
N PRO A 372 -15.55 -9.42 16.51
CA PRO A 372 -15.55 -10.74 17.16
C PRO A 372 -15.66 -11.94 16.21
N ASP A 373 -14.84 -12.97 16.45
CA ASP A 373 -14.72 -14.22 15.68
C ASP A 373 -16.07 -14.91 15.35
N SER A 374 -17.04 -14.80 16.25
CA SER A 374 -18.38 -15.41 16.11
C SER A 374 -19.20 -14.90 14.91
N ILE A 375 -18.83 -13.75 14.32
CA ILE A 375 -19.60 -13.08 13.25
C ILE A 375 -19.30 -13.69 11.87
N TYR A 376 -18.13 -14.31 11.66
CA TYR A 376 -17.68 -14.76 10.34
C TYR A 376 -17.61 -16.28 10.18
N GLN A 377 -17.72 -17.05 11.26
CA GLN A 377 -17.86 -18.51 11.22
C GLN A 377 -19.20 -19.00 10.61
N GLN A 378 -20.11 -18.11 10.22
CA GLN A 378 -21.37 -18.46 9.57
C GLN A 378 -21.22 -18.55 8.04
N ASN A 379 -21.79 -19.60 7.44
CA ASN A 379 -21.83 -19.83 5.99
C ASN A 379 -22.07 -18.53 5.19
N ILE A 380 -21.18 -18.23 4.24
CA ILE A 380 -21.06 -16.94 3.53
C ILE A 380 -22.34 -16.55 2.74
N PHE A 381 -23.16 -17.52 2.33
CA PHE A 381 -24.50 -17.28 1.75
C PHE A 381 -25.45 -16.54 2.71
N LEU A 382 -25.15 -16.56 4.02
CA LEU A 382 -25.90 -15.98 5.11
C LEU A 382 -25.19 -14.78 5.75
N ASN A 383 -24.12 -14.22 5.17
CA ASN A 383 -23.52 -12.97 5.66
C ASN A 383 -24.15 -11.75 4.94
N PRO A 384 -25.21 -11.15 5.50
CA PRO A 384 -25.91 -10.04 4.86
C PRO A 384 -25.03 -8.79 4.69
N ALA A 385 -23.99 -8.62 5.52
CA ALA A 385 -23.09 -7.48 5.43
C ALA A 385 -22.20 -7.56 4.18
N LEU A 386 -21.65 -8.74 3.87
CA LEU A 386 -20.83 -8.95 2.67
C LEU A 386 -21.68 -8.85 1.39
N ALA A 387 -22.89 -9.44 1.40
CA ALA A 387 -23.83 -9.30 0.29
C ALA A 387 -24.22 -7.83 0.07
N ALA A 388 -24.44 -7.07 1.16
CA ALA A 388 -24.73 -5.65 1.07
C ALA A 388 -23.53 -4.84 0.54
N TYR A 389 -22.30 -5.13 0.97
CA TYR A 389 -21.09 -4.51 0.41
C TYR A 389 -20.99 -4.76 -1.10
N ARG A 390 -21.09 -6.02 -1.53
CA ARG A 390 -20.99 -6.41 -2.94
C ARG A 390 -22.01 -5.67 -3.80
N ILE A 391 -23.26 -5.62 -3.36
CA ILE A 391 -24.36 -5.04 -4.16
C ILE A 391 -24.33 -3.51 -4.15
N PHE A 392 -24.05 -2.90 -2.99
CA PHE A 392 -24.29 -1.46 -2.79
C PHE A 392 -23.04 -0.60 -2.70
N LEU A 393 -21.86 -1.17 -2.44
CA LEU A 393 -20.62 -0.41 -2.22
C LEU A 393 -19.50 -0.77 -3.19
N PHE A 394 -19.43 -2.03 -3.64
CA PHE A 394 -18.34 -2.53 -4.48
C PHE A 394 -18.05 -1.66 -5.71
N PRO A 395 -19.03 -1.24 -6.53
CA PRO A 395 -18.73 -0.44 -7.72
C PRO A 395 -18.13 0.93 -7.40
N GLN A 396 -18.57 1.57 -6.30
CA GLN A 396 -18.05 2.87 -5.89
C GLN A 396 -16.67 2.74 -5.27
N ASP A 397 -16.45 1.71 -4.45
CA ASP A 397 -15.16 1.43 -3.82
C ASP A 397 -14.09 1.10 -4.88
N LEU A 398 -14.40 0.22 -5.85
CA LEU A 398 -13.49 -0.08 -6.97
C LEU A 398 -13.16 1.18 -7.80
N ALA A 399 -14.15 2.05 -8.05
CA ALA A 399 -13.91 3.30 -8.77
C ALA A 399 -13.01 4.25 -7.97
N ALA A 400 -13.21 4.35 -6.65
CA ALA A 400 -12.37 5.12 -5.76
C ALA A 400 -10.93 4.58 -5.74
N TYR A 401 -10.77 3.26 -5.63
CA TYR A 401 -9.46 2.59 -5.67
C TYR A 401 -8.70 2.91 -6.95
N ARG A 402 -9.33 2.71 -8.12
CA ARG A 402 -8.70 3.03 -9.41
C ARG A 402 -8.32 4.50 -9.51
N GLN A 403 -9.20 5.40 -9.10
CA GLN A 403 -8.90 6.84 -9.11
C GLN A 403 -7.69 7.16 -8.21
N THR A 404 -7.62 6.55 -7.04
CA THR A 404 -6.50 6.70 -6.10
C THR A 404 -5.19 6.16 -6.70
N MET A 405 -5.21 4.95 -7.27
CA MET A 405 -4.03 4.35 -7.89
C MET A 405 -3.56 5.12 -9.13
N HIS A 406 -4.47 5.65 -9.95
CA HIS A 406 -4.11 6.59 -11.02
C HIS A 406 -3.41 7.85 -10.50
N GLY A 407 -3.83 8.36 -9.34
CA GLY A 407 -3.17 9.47 -8.66
C GLY A 407 -1.72 9.12 -8.28
N TYR A 408 -1.51 7.98 -7.63
CA TYR A 408 -0.16 7.54 -7.23
C TYR A 408 0.75 7.27 -8.43
N LYS A 409 0.26 6.56 -9.46
CA LYS A 409 1.02 6.30 -10.71
C LYS A 409 1.46 7.60 -11.37
N ARG A 410 0.53 8.56 -11.50
CA ARG A 410 0.84 9.89 -12.08
C ARG A 410 1.97 10.57 -11.32
N VAL A 411 1.94 10.55 -9.99
CA VAL A 411 3.01 11.17 -9.17
C VAL A 411 4.33 10.44 -9.37
N ALA A 412 4.31 9.11 -9.35
CA ALA A 412 5.52 8.28 -9.49
C ALA A 412 6.19 8.38 -10.86
N GLU A 413 5.41 8.61 -11.92
CA GLU A 413 5.91 8.79 -13.28
C GLU A 413 6.25 10.26 -13.62
N SER A 414 5.77 11.21 -12.82
CA SER A 414 5.96 12.63 -13.08
C SER A 414 7.39 13.10 -12.81
N SER A 415 7.85 14.02 -13.66
CA SER A 415 9.05 14.84 -13.44
C SER A 415 8.72 16.18 -12.74
N ASP A 416 7.54 16.28 -12.12
CA ASP A 416 7.08 17.48 -11.41
C ASP A 416 7.98 17.78 -10.20
N SER A 417 7.97 19.04 -9.73
CA SER A 417 8.68 19.41 -8.49
C SER A 417 8.07 18.70 -7.28
N TYR A 418 8.86 18.55 -6.22
CA TYR A 418 8.41 17.91 -4.99
C TYR A 418 7.14 18.55 -4.41
N ALA A 419 7.07 19.89 -4.41
CA ALA A 419 5.87 20.62 -3.97
C ALA A 419 4.62 20.27 -4.81
N GLY A 420 4.79 20.09 -6.12
CA GLY A 420 3.74 19.63 -7.02
C GLY A 420 3.27 18.20 -6.68
N LYS A 421 4.22 17.29 -6.48
CA LYS A 421 3.95 15.90 -6.05
C LYS A 421 3.22 15.87 -4.70
N GLN A 422 3.71 16.61 -3.71
CA GLN A 422 3.12 16.70 -2.37
C GLN A 422 1.69 17.26 -2.39
N THR A 423 1.39 18.22 -3.27
CA THR A 423 0.03 18.73 -3.44
C THR A 423 -0.95 17.63 -3.87
N ILE A 424 -0.51 16.75 -4.76
CA ILE A 424 -1.32 15.62 -5.23
C ILE A 424 -1.44 14.55 -4.14
N LEU A 425 -0.32 14.16 -3.52
CA LEU A 425 -0.30 13.15 -2.45
C LEU A 425 -1.16 13.56 -1.26
N LYS A 426 -1.04 14.82 -0.82
CA LYS A 426 -1.87 15.37 0.26
C LYS A 426 -3.35 15.38 -0.11
N ARG A 427 -3.72 15.69 -1.37
CA ARG A 427 -5.12 15.60 -1.81
C ARG A 427 -5.65 14.18 -1.74
N ILE A 428 -4.83 13.18 -2.07
CA ILE A 428 -5.20 11.76 -1.95
C ILE A 428 -5.38 11.41 -0.46
N GLU A 429 -4.40 11.75 0.37
CA GLU A 429 -4.43 11.51 1.82
C GLU A 429 -5.61 12.20 2.50
N ASP A 430 -5.85 13.49 2.24
CA ASP A 430 -7.03 14.21 2.72
C ASP A 430 -8.32 13.52 2.27
N GLY A 431 -8.35 12.95 1.06
CA GLY A 431 -9.47 12.17 0.56
C GLY A 431 -9.72 10.87 1.34
N LEU A 432 -8.67 10.21 1.82
CA LEU A 432 -8.71 8.99 2.63
C LEU A 432 -9.02 9.30 4.11
N SER A 433 -8.39 10.35 4.64
CA SER A 433 -8.38 10.77 6.05
C SER A 433 -9.44 11.82 6.41
N SER A 434 -10.27 12.28 5.46
CA SER A 434 -11.35 13.27 5.66
C SER A 434 -12.43 12.89 6.69
N GLY A 435 -12.24 11.79 7.42
CA GLY A 435 -13.24 11.16 8.25
C GLY A 435 -14.40 10.59 7.44
N ARG A 436 -14.37 10.67 6.10
CA ARG A 436 -15.38 10.07 5.21
C ARG A 436 -14.72 9.34 4.05
N PRO A 437 -14.29 8.09 4.24
CA PRO A 437 -13.63 7.34 3.20
C PRO A 437 -14.56 7.16 1.98
N LYS A 438 -13.98 7.24 0.78
CA LYS A 438 -14.67 7.02 -0.49
C LYS A 438 -14.99 5.54 -0.74
N GLY A 439 -14.28 4.65 -0.07
CA GLY A 439 -14.39 3.20 -0.21
C GLY A 439 -13.66 2.50 0.95
N PHE A 440 -14.21 1.37 1.39
CA PHE A 440 -13.71 0.64 2.55
C PHE A 440 -12.41 -0.09 2.21
N ILE A 441 -12.41 -0.87 1.12
CA ILE A 441 -11.22 -1.59 0.65
C ILE A 441 -10.16 -0.61 0.14
N THR A 442 -10.58 0.49 -0.48
CA THR A 442 -9.65 1.57 -0.87
C THR A 442 -8.88 2.12 0.34
N ALA A 443 -9.56 2.41 1.44
CA ALA A 443 -8.93 2.96 2.65
C ALA A 443 -7.97 1.98 3.34
N LEU A 444 -8.24 0.67 3.20
CA LEU A 444 -7.36 -0.38 3.71
C LEU A 444 -6.05 -0.49 2.92
N LEU A 445 -6.13 -0.47 1.59
CA LEU A 445 -4.99 -0.85 0.72
C LEU A 445 -4.01 0.28 0.40
N THR A 446 -4.40 1.54 0.58
CA THR A 446 -3.65 2.70 0.03
C THR A 446 -2.76 3.53 0.98
N PRO A 447 -2.90 3.52 2.33
CA PRO A 447 -2.21 4.48 3.21
C PRO A 447 -0.67 4.51 3.14
N ALA A 448 -0.01 3.41 2.74
CA ALA A 448 1.44 3.33 2.72
C ALA A 448 2.10 3.89 1.44
N ILE A 449 1.34 4.02 0.33
CA ILE A 449 1.92 4.30 -0.99
C ILE A 449 2.48 5.72 -1.08
N GLY A 450 1.79 6.71 -0.50
CA GLY A 450 2.28 8.10 -0.49
C GLY A 450 3.64 8.24 0.18
N ARG A 451 3.85 7.55 1.31
CA ARG A 451 5.14 7.53 2.03
C ARG A 451 6.24 6.83 1.23
N ALA A 452 5.89 5.79 0.48
CA ALA A 452 6.83 5.10 -0.41
C ALA A 452 7.34 6.04 -1.52
N ILE A 453 6.45 6.85 -2.11
CA ILE A 453 6.81 7.86 -3.12
C ILE A 453 7.71 8.94 -2.51
N GLU A 454 7.41 9.45 -1.32
CA GLU A 454 8.27 10.42 -0.63
C GLU A 454 9.68 9.85 -0.38
N ARG A 455 9.78 8.56 -0.02
CA ARG A 455 11.07 7.89 0.20
C ARG A 455 11.96 7.90 -1.05
N VAL A 456 11.37 7.83 -2.25
CA VAL A 456 12.12 7.93 -3.52
C VAL A 456 12.85 9.27 -3.62
N GLU A 457 12.22 10.37 -3.25
CA GLU A 457 12.84 11.71 -3.30
C GLU A 457 13.94 11.86 -2.25
N LYS A 458 13.80 11.22 -1.08
CA LYS A 458 14.89 11.14 -0.09
C LYS A 458 16.10 10.39 -0.67
N VAL A 459 15.91 9.21 -1.23
CA VAL A 459 17.01 8.43 -1.84
C VAL A 459 17.66 9.21 -2.99
N ARG A 460 16.87 9.92 -3.80
CA ARG A 460 17.39 10.82 -4.84
C ARG A 460 18.32 11.91 -4.27
N MET A 461 17.97 12.51 -3.13
CA MET A 461 18.86 13.47 -2.45
C MET A 461 20.09 12.80 -1.87
N GLN A 462 19.99 11.56 -1.35
CA GLN A 462 21.16 10.80 -0.92
C GLN A 462 22.14 10.59 -2.09
N HIS A 463 21.65 10.20 -3.28
CA HIS A 463 22.48 10.09 -4.49
C HIS A 463 23.15 11.40 -4.87
N ALA A 464 22.40 12.51 -4.85
CA ALA A 464 22.93 13.84 -5.17
C ALA A 464 24.04 14.26 -4.19
N THR A 465 23.85 14.01 -2.89
CA THR A 465 24.86 14.30 -1.87
C THR A 465 26.11 13.41 -2.05
N ALA A 466 25.95 12.14 -2.42
CA ALA A 466 27.06 11.24 -2.70
C ALA A 466 27.91 11.68 -3.90
N LEU A 467 27.29 12.21 -4.97
CA LEU A 467 28.01 12.82 -6.09
C LEU A 467 28.87 14.01 -5.64
N VAL A 468 28.33 14.83 -4.73
CA VAL A 468 29.08 15.96 -4.13
C VAL A 468 30.21 15.46 -3.24
N ALA A 469 30.04 14.36 -2.49
CA ALA A 469 31.11 13.75 -1.70
C ALA A 469 32.23 13.16 -2.58
N ILE A 470 31.90 12.53 -3.70
CA ILE A 470 32.90 12.06 -4.69
C ILE A 470 33.70 13.26 -5.22
N ALA A 471 33.04 14.36 -5.58
CA ALA A 471 33.71 15.59 -6.03
C ALA A 471 34.59 16.20 -4.94
N THR A 472 34.10 16.21 -3.69
CA THR A 472 34.84 16.66 -2.51
C THR A 472 36.10 15.81 -2.29
N THR A 473 36.01 14.50 -2.50
CA THR A 473 37.15 13.58 -2.41
C THR A 473 38.17 13.85 -3.51
N LYS A 474 37.72 14.09 -4.75
CA LYS A 474 38.61 14.50 -5.85
C LYS A 474 39.33 15.82 -5.55
N PHE A 475 38.63 16.79 -4.95
CA PHE A 475 39.23 18.04 -4.50
C PHE A 475 40.29 17.79 -3.43
N ARG A 476 39.97 16.98 -2.40
CA ARG A 476 40.88 16.60 -1.31
C ARG A 476 42.20 16.05 -1.83
N ILE A 477 42.14 15.10 -2.75
CA ILE A 477 43.32 14.45 -3.32
C ILE A 477 44.15 15.43 -4.17
N THR A 478 43.49 16.38 -4.85
CA THR A 478 44.17 17.36 -5.72
C THR A 478 44.84 18.49 -4.94
N HIS A 479 44.26 18.89 -3.79
CA HIS A 479 44.65 20.09 -3.04
C HIS A 479 45.15 19.81 -1.61
N ASP A 480 45.27 18.54 -1.22
CA ASP A 480 45.69 18.10 0.13
C ASP A 480 44.84 18.67 1.27
N GLY A 481 43.52 18.74 1.05
CA GLY A 481 42.58 19.27 2.04
C GLY A 481 41.14 19.30 1.56
N LEU A 482 40.17 19.17 2.48
CA LEU A 482 38.75 19.34 2.15
C LEU A 482 38.45 20.80 1.77
N PRO A 483 37.54 21.05 0.80
CA PRO A 483 37.15 22.40 0.45
C PRO A 483 36.40 23.08 1.60
N GLU A 484 36.70 24.35 1.87
CA GLU A 484 35.99 25.13 2.90
C GLU A 484 34.53 25.43 2.49
N LYS A 485 34.25 25.50 1.19
CA LYS A 485 32.96 25.88 0.62
C LYS A 485 32.66 25.07 -0.64
N ALA A 486 31.38 24.76 -0.87
CA ALA A 486 30.93 24.04 -2.05
C ALA A 486 31.26 24.73 -3.39
N ALA A 487 31.42 26.06 -3.40
CA ALA A 487 31.78 26.82 -4.60
C ALA A 487 33.14 26.39 -5.19
N SER A 488 34.07 25.89 -4.36
CA SER A 488 35.37 25.39 -4.80
C SER A 488 35.31 24.09 -5.60
N LEU A 489 34.16 23.41 -5.60
CA LEU A 489 33.96 22.18 -6.39
C LEU A 489 33.59 22.48 -7.85
N VAL A 490 33.17 23.70 -8.16
CA VAL A 490 32.62 24.10 -9.47
C VAL A 490 33.59 25.05 -10.17
N PRO A 491 33.86 24.89 -11.48
CA PRO A 491 33.33 23.86 -12.39
C PRO A 491 34.19 22.58 -12.46
N ASP A 492 35.36 22.56 -11.82
CA ASP A 492 36.42 21.59 -12.11
C ASP A 492 36.11 20.16 -11.63
N PHE A 493 35.38 20.03 -10.52
CA PHE A 493 35.01 18.72 -9.95
C PHE A 493 33.52 18.38 -10.14
N LEU A 494 32.68 19.39 -10.33
CA LEU A 494 31.25 19.29 -10.69
C LEU A 494 30.87 20.40 -11.67
N PRO A 495 30.04 20.11 -12.69
CA PRO A 495 29.56 21.14 -13.61
C PRO A 495 28.70 22.20 -12.91
N SER A 496 27.93 21.80 -11.90
CA SER A 496 27.17 22.68 -11.01
C SER A 496 26.78 21.91 -9.75
N LEU A 497 26.47 22.62 -8.67
CA LEU A 497 25.88 21.98 -7.49
C LEU A 497 24.48 21.45 -7.80
N PRO A 498 24.14 20.21 -7.42
CA PRO A 498 22.81 19.66 -7.63
C PRO A 498 21.73 20.50 -6.94
N LYS A 499 20.54 20.55 -7.55
CA LYS A 499 19.36 21.16 -6.94
C LYS A 499 18.88 20.34 -5.77
N ASP A 500 18.45 21.03 -4.72
CA ASP A 500 17.67 20.42 -3.66
C ASP A 500 16.25 20.16 -4.20
N ALA A 501 15.75 18.94 -4.09
CA ALA A 501 14.42 18.59 -4.56
C ALA A 501 13.30 19.07 -3.63
N PHE A 502 13.59 19.24 -2.34
CA PHE A 502 12.61 19.65 -1.33
C PHE A 502 12.45 21.17 -1.24
N LEU A 503 13.47 21.93 -1.65
CA LEU A 503 13.43 23.39 -1.71
C LEU A 503 13.98 23.90 -3.06
N ASP A 504 13.08 24.16 -4.02
CA ASP A 504 13.37 24.50 -5.44
C ASP A 504 14.35 25.68 -5.63
N THR A 505 14.38 26.62 -4.68
CA THR A 505 15.26 27.80 -4.72
C THR A 505 16.69 27.52 -4.26
N SER A 506 16.93 26.37 -3.65
CA SER A 506 18.21 26.00 -3.04
C SER A 506 18.99 24.98 -3.87
N ARG A 507 20.20 24.70 -3.40
CA ARG A 507 21.11 23.66 -3.90
C ARG A 507 21.52 22.82 -2.70
N ILE A 508 22.10 21.65 -2.95
CA ILE A 508 22.69 20.84 -1.88
C ILE A 508 23.59 21.71 -0.99
N HIS A 509 23.31 21.66 0.30
CA HIS A 509 24.01 22.37 1.35
C HIS A 509 25.34 21.69 1.66
N TYR A 510 26.32 22.49 2.05
CA TYR A 510 27.66 22.05 2.39
C TYR A 510 28.12 22.81 3.63
N SER A 511 28.44 22.09 4.68
CA SER A 511 28.85 22.66 5.97
C SER A 511 30.11 21.97 6.46
N SER A 512 31.19 22.74 6.58
CA SER A 512 32.46 22.28 7.17
C SER A 512 32.29 22.11 8.68
N LYS A 513 32.71 20.97 9.21
CA LYS A 513 32.73 20.62 10.64
C LYS A 513 34.15 20.19 11.04
N ASP A 514 34.42 20.02 12.34
CA ASP A 514 35.78 19.74 12.83
C ASP A 514 36.38 18.44 12.25
N ASP A 515 35.58 17.37 12.13
CA ASP A 515 36.03 16.04 11.69
C ASP A 515 35.72 15.71 10.22
N GLY A 516 35.22 16.68 9.44
CA GLY A 516 34.76 16.41 8.08
C GLY A 516 33.78 17.45 7.58
N VAL A 517 32.95 17.06 6.62
CA VAL A 517 31.98 17.95 5.98
C VAL A 517 30.60 17.29 5.92
N ALA A 518 29.57 18.05 6.28
CA ALA A 518 28.18 17.65 6.11
C ALA A 518 27.69 18.11 4.74
N ILE A 519 27.14 17.18 3.96
CA ILE A 519 26.60 17.43 2.61
C ILE A 519 25.15 16.95 2.60
N TYR A 520 24.20 17.86 2.46
CA TYR A 520 22.81 17.55 2.74
C TYR A 520 21.80 18.39 1.96
N SER A 521 20.57 17.90 1.97
CA SER A 521 19.36 18.59 1.56
C SER A 521 18.51 18.88 2.81
N VAL A 522 17.73 19.95 2.78
CA VAL A 522 16.87 20.40 3.92
C VAL A 522 15.69 19.48 4.24
N GLY A 523 15.51 18.42 3.43
CA GLY A 523 14.49 17.41 3.69
C GLY A 523 13.02 17.86 3.52
N PRO A 524 12.08 16.93 3.72
CA PRO A 524 10.65 17.15 3.53
C PRO A 524 10.02 18.35 4.24
N ASN A 525 10.53 18.73 5.42
CA ASN A 525 9.98 19.83 6.21
C ASN A 525 10.34 21.23 5.62
N GLY A 526 11.32 21.29 4.71
CA GLY A 526 11.80 22.51 4.05
C GLY A 526 12.57 23.48 4.96
N LYS A 527 13.06 23.02 6.11
CA LYS A 527 13.80 23.77 7.12
C LYS A 527 15.19 23.15 7.23
N ASP A 528 16.20 24.01 7.25
CA ASP A 528 17.59 23.59 7.44
C ASP A 528 17.82 23.30 8.93
N ASP A 529 18.05 22.03 9.26
CA ASP A 529 18.36 21.56 10.62
C ASP A 529 19.88 21.38 10.86
N GLY A 530 20.73 21.90 9.95
CA GLY A 530 22.19 21.95 10.07
C GLY A 530 22.93 20.70 9.57
N GLY A 531 22.21 19.76 8.96
CA GLY A 531 22.73 18.56 8.33
C GLY A 531 23.32 17.52 9.29
N PRO A 532 23.68 16.33 8.78
CA PRO A 532 24.19 15.24 9.61
C PRO A 532 25.52 15.58 10.29
N GLY A 533 25.73 15.08 11.51
CA GLY A 533 27.00 15.12 12.24
C GLY A 533 27.81 13.82 12.11
N PRO A 534 29.00 13.75 12.74
CA PRO A 534 29.84 12.54 12.75
C PRO A 534 29.19 11.35 13.46
N GLN A 535 28.30 11.62 14.42
CA GLN A 535 27.38 10.66 15.04
C GLN A 535 25.97 11.25 14.92
N MET A 536 25.06 10.55 14.26
CA MET A 536 23.65 10.90 14.33
C MET A 536 23.12 10.44 15.69
N ASP A 537 23.01 11.38 16.62
CA ASP A 537 22.47 11.09 17.94
C ASP A 537 20.95 10.85 17.82
N ASN A 538 20.50 9.64 18.20
CA ASN A 538 19.09 9.22 18.14
C ASN A 538 18.17 10.06 19.06
N GLY A 539 18.73 10.99 19.85
CA GLY A 539 18.03 11.87 20.78
C GLY A 539 17.74 13.30 20.31
N GLN A 540 18.17 13.72 19.10
CA GLN A 540 17.88 15.09 18.63
C GLN A 540 16.43 15.26 18.12
N PRO A 541 15.81 16.46 18.26
CA PRO A 541 14.48 16.73 17.71
C PRO A 541 14.47 16.39 16.22
N LYS A 542 13.30 15.97 15.68
CA LYS A 542 13.07 15.45 14.33
C LYS A 542 13.84 16.21 13.22
N ASN A 543 15.12 15.91 13.07
CA ASN A 543 15.93 16.31 11.92
C ASN A 543 15.51 15.38 10.79
N ASP A 544 14.98 15.94 9.71
CA ASP A 544 14.66 15.22 8.48
C ASP A 544 15.53 15.66 7.29
N ASP A 545 16.61 16.42 7.55
CA ASP A 545 17.66 16.69 6.57
C ASP A 545 18.14 15.37 5.99
N VAL A 546 18.30 15.35 4.68
CA VAL A 546 18.73 14.16 3.95
C VAL A 546 20.13 14.40 3.45
N GLY A 547 21.10 13.69 4.03
CA GLY A 547 22.47 13.85 3.60
C GLY A 547 23.44 12.86 4.23
N ILE A 548 24.71 13.16 4.03
CA ILE A 548 25.85 12.35 4.43
C ILE A 548 26.88 13.21 5.15
N PHE A 549 27.68 12.57 6.00
CA PHE A 549 28.85 13.17 6.62
C PHE A 549 30.10 12.52 6.05
N LEU A 550 30.91 13.29 5.32
CA LEU A 550 32.18 12.83 4.76
C LEU A 550 33.31 13.18 5.73
N ARG A 551 33.96 12.17 6.31
CA ARG A 551 35.10 12.36 7.22
C ARG A 551 36.32 12.91 6.49
N LYS A 552 37.12 13.71 7.19
CA LYS A 552 38.40 14.23 6.68
C LYS A 552 39.46 13.15 6.51
N SER A 553 39.45 12.17 7.40
CA SER A 553 40.42 11.08 7.46
C SER A 553 39.71 9.77 7.81
N PRO A 554 40.30 8.61 7.47
CA PRO A 554 39.86 7.33 7.98
C PRO A 554 39.62 7.32 9.49
N PRO A 555 38.60 6.59 9.99
CA PRO A 555 38.49 6.34 11.43
C PRO A 555 39.75 5.63 11.94
N SER A 556 40.19 5.99 13.15
CA SER A 556 41.40 5.50 13.81
C SER A 556 41.30 4.05 14.26
#